data_AF-A0A927YEP8-F1
#
_entry.id   AF-A0A927YEP8-F1
#
_cell.length_a   1.000
_cell.length_b   1.000
_cell.length_c   1.000
_cell.angle_alpha   90.00
_cell.angle_beta   90.00
_cell.angle_gamma   90.00
#
_symmetry.space_group_name_H-M   'P 1'
#
loop_
_entity.id
_entity.type
_entity.pdbx_description
1 polymer ?
#
loop_
_entity_poly.entity_id
_entity_poly.type
_entity_poly.pdbx_seq_one_letter_code
_entity_poly.pdbx_strand_id
1 'polypeptide(L)'
;MEKDKLSTEEIIKRYKPDTEKLMRYLPYFDGKRSNEVSYLYKESGGGANGIAFPVYEPTLLSFINEAKNTVFVDRNYRYIYSRNSIRTHKDEWHMIETAAITDMDILGGILSKYVLEGMTKGRIWVEAVEYEIFYRVIDKARELILFWDKEMGGK
;
A
#
# COMPACT_ATOMS: atom_id res chain seq x y z
N MET A 1 14.95 -22.82 -8.89
CA MET A 1 14.12 -22.91 -7.67
C MET A 1 12.68 -22.75 -8.10
N GLU A 2 11.96 -23.85 -8.27
CA GLU A 2 10.51 -23.83 -8.34
C GLU A 2 10.00 -23.17 -7.05
N LYS A 3 9.36 -22.00 -7.16
CA LYS A 3 8.48 -21.55 -6.08
C LYS A 3 7.33 -22.55 -6.09
N ASP A 4 7.21 -23.33 -5.03
CA ASP A 4 5.96 -24.01 -4.68
C ASP A 4 4.85 -22.95 -4.79
N LYS A 5 4.05 -23.03 -5.86
CA LYS A 5 2.99 -22.05 -6.10
C LYS A 5 1.90 -22.39 -5.08
N LEU A 6 1.77 -21.53 -4.08
CA LEU A 6 0.68 -21.60 -3.09
C LEU A 6 -0.64 -21.80 -3.83
N SER A 7 -1.47 -22.70 -3.31
CA SER A 7 -2.82 -22.88 -3.83
C SER A 7 -3.65 -21.60 -3.60
N THR A 8 -4.76 -21.46 -4.33
CA THR A 8 -5.67 -20.32 -4.14
C THR A 8 -6.20 -20.25 -2.71
N GLU A 9 -6.53 -21.40 -2.11
CA GLU A 9 -6.95 -21.51 -0.71
C GLU A 9 -5.89 -21.00 0.27
N GLU A 10 -4.62 -21.39 0.06
CA GLU A 10 -3.51 -20.95 0.90
C GLU A 10 -3.25 -19.45 0.77
N ILE A 11 -3.38 -18.90 -0.45
CA ILE A 11 -3.27 -17.46 -0.70
C ILE A 11 -4.37 -16.71 0.04
N ILE A 12 -5.63 -17.14 -0.09
CA ILE A 12 -6.75 -16.49 0.61
C ILE A 12 -6.54 -16.56 2.12
N LYS A 13 -6.22 -17.74 2.66
CA LYS A 13 -5.96 -17.92 4.09
C LYS A 13 -4.85 -16.99 4.60
N ARG A 14 -3.82 -16.75 3.78
CA ARG A 14 -2.70 -15.88 4.12
C ARG A 14 -3.07 -14.39 4.06
N TYR A 15 -3.74 -13.95 3.01
CA TYR A 15 -3.92 -12.52 2.71
C TYR A 15 -5.27 -11.94 3.16
N LYS A 16 -6.33 -12.75 3.28
CA LYS A 16 -7.68 -12.28 3.64
C LYS A 16 -7.71 -11.49 4.95
N PRO A 17 -7.13 -11.97 6.08
CA PRO A 17 -7.24 -11.26 7.36
C PRO A 17 -6.63 -9.86 7.33
N ASP A 18 -5.51 -9.70 6.62
CA ASP A 18 -4.84 -8.40 6.50
C ASP A 18 -5.49 -7.52 5.42
N THR A 19 -6.07 -8.11 4.38
CA THR A 19 -6.88 -7.38 3.41
C THR A 19 -8.10 -6.76 4.09
N GLU A 20 -8.80 -7.51 4.94
CA GLU A 20 -9.95 -7.03 5.73
C GLU A 20 -9.57 -5.89 6.69
N LYS A 21 -8.39 -5.98 7.30
CA LYS A 21 -7.86 -4.89 8.13
C LYS A 21 -7.58 -3.62 7.34
N LEU A 22 -6.96 -3.74 6.16
CA LEU A 22 -6.56 -2.59 5.36
C LEU A 22 -7.75 -1.97 4.58
N MET A 23 -8.73 -2.76 4.16
CA MET A 23 -9.87 -2.25 3.37
C MET A 23 -10.72 -1.23 4.13
N ARG A 24 -10.69 -1.21 5.46
CA ARG A 24 -11.39 -0.20 6.26
C ARG A 24 -10.86 1.23 6.03
N TYR A 25 -9.66 1.37 5.48
CA TYR A 25 -9.07 2.65 5.11
C TYR A 25 -9.39 3.07 3.66
N LEU A 26 -10.07 2.22 2.86
CA LEU A 26 -10.45 2.59 1.49
C LEU A 26 -11.27 3.89 1.43
N PRO A 27 -12.29 4.10 2.29
CA PRO A 27 -13.06 5.36 2.28
C PRO A 27 -12.20 6.60 2.57
N TYR A 28 -11.08 6.43 3.27
CA TYR A 28 -10.16 7.52 3.57
C TYR A 28 -9.28 7.89 2.37
N PHE A 29 -8.91 6.91 1.53
CA PHE A 29 -8.08 7.16 0.36
C PHE A 29 -8.89 7.47 -0.91
N ASP A 30 -10.19 7.19 -0.91
CA ASP A 30 -11.08 7.46 -2.03
C ASP A 30 -11.13 8.96 -2.37
N GLY A 31 -10.59 9.32 -3.55
CA GLY A 31 -10.57 10.69 -4.05
C GLY A 31 -9.67 11.68 -3.28
N LYS A 32 -8.87 11.22 -2.32
CA LYS A 32 -8.00 12.10 -1.52
C LYS A 32 -6.77 12.59 -2.29
N ARG A 33 -6.44 13.86 -2.11
CA ARG A 33 -5.25 14.52 -2.69
C ARG A 33 -4.17 14.80 -1.65
N SER A 34 -2.92 14.99 -2.10
CA SER A 34 -1.75 15.23 -1.24
C SER A 34 -1.91 16.39 -0.24
N ASN A 35 -2.54 17.47 -0.67
CA ASN A 35 -2.75 18.67 0.14
C ASN A 35 -3.77 18.46 1.27
N GLU A 36 -4.52 17.36 1.24
CA GLU A 36 -5.49 16.98 2.27
C GLU A 36 -4.90 15.99 3.29
N VAL A 37 -3.68 15.50 3.09
CA VAL A 37 -3.07 14.47 3.96
C VAL A 37 -1.83 14.96 4.70
N SER A 38 -1.24 16.06 4.24
CA SER A 38 -0.15 16.72 4.95
C SER A 38 -0.25 18.24 4.86
N TYR A 39 0.06 18.93 5.95
CA TYR A 39 0.29 20.37 5.95
C TYR A 39 1.66 20.68 6.54
N LEU A 40 2.28 21.76 6.03
CA LEU A 40 3.56 22.23 6.53
C LEU A 40 3.32 23.11 7.76
N TYR A 41 3.66 22.60 8.94
CA TYR A 41 3.67 23.42 10.14
C TYR A 41 4.92 24.29 10.16
N LYS A 42 4.74 25.61 10.32
CA LYS A 42 5.80 26.57 10.60
C LYS A 42 5.64 27.07 12.03
N GLU A 43 6.58 26.73 12.89
CA GLU A 43 6.62 27.27 14.25
C GLU A 43 6.89 28.78 14.18
N SER A 44 5.91 29.60 14.56
CA SER A 44 5.98 31.06 14.47
C SER A 44 6.66 31.67 15.70
N GLY A 45 7.88 31.22 16.01
CA GLY A 45 8.51 31.48 17.32
C GLY A 45 10.02 31.61 17.39
N GLY A 46 10.76 31.71 16.27
CA GLY A 46 12.21 31.91 16.34
C GLY A 46 12.88 32.15 14.98
N GLY A 47 13.25 33.42 14.74
CA GLY A 47 14.22 33.92 13.75
C GLY A 47 14.35 33.19 12.40
N ALA A 48 13.77 33.77 11.33
CA ALA A 48 14.11 33.68 9.89
C ALA A 48 14.41 32.32 9.21
N ASN A 49 14.59 31.22 9.94
CA ASN A 49 14.99 29.89 9.48
C ASN A 49 14.12 28.79 10.15
N GLY A 50 12.81 29.02 10.23
CA GLY A 50 11.89 28.02 10.73
C GLY A 50 11.87 26.79 9.81
N ILE A 51 12.40 25.67 10.28
CA ILE A 51 12.31 24.39 9.56
C ILE A 51 10.83 24.00 9.50
N ALA A 52 10.27 23.92 8.30
CA ALA A 52 8.90 23.45 8.11
C ALA A 52 8.88 21.93 8.19
N PHE A 53 8.07 21.37 9.08
CA PHE A 53 7.91 19.92 9.21
C PHE A 53 6.51 19.50 8.73
N PRO A 54 6.39 18.43 7.91
CA PRO A 54 5.10 17.94 7.49
C PRO A 54 4.39 17.27 8.67
N VAL A 55 3.16 17.70 8.94
CA VAL A 55 2.26 17.02 9.87
C VAL A 55 1.30 16.18 9.05
N TYR A 56 1.32 14.88 9.29
CA TYR A 56 0.44 13.92 8.62
C TYR A 56 -0.86 13.76 9.39
N GLU A 57 -1.94 13.48 8.67
CA GLU A 57 -3.20 13.14 9.32
C GLU A 57 -3.09 11.84 10.14
N PRO A 58 -3.76 11.78 11.31
CA PRO A 58 -3.73 10.59 12.17
C PRO A 58 -4.14 9.30 11.45
N THR A 59 -5.13 9.37 10.55
CA THR A 59 -5.63 8.22 9.79
C THR A 59 -4.57 7.62 8.87
N LEU A 60 -3.75 8.45 8.20
CA LEU A 60 -2.61 7.97 7.41
C LEU A 60 -1.60 7.25 8.30
N LEU A 61 -1.26 7.83 9.45
CA LEU A 61 -0.30 7.20 10.38
C LEU A 61 -0.83 5.88 10.93
N SER A 62 -2.12 5.80 11.26
CA SER A 62 -2.79 4.55 11.66
C SER A 62 -2.70 3.50 10.56
N PHE A 63 -3.02 3.87 9.32
CA PHE A 63 -2.88 2.99 8.16
C PHE A 63 -1.45 2.47 8.01
N ILE A 64 -0.44 3.36 8.03
CA ILE A 64 0.97 2.99 7.87
C ILE A 64 1.42 2.04 8.98
N ASN A 65 1.04 2.33 10.23
CA ASN A 65 1.41 1.50 11.37
C ASN A 65 0.77 0.10 11.26
N GLU A 66 -0.45 0.00 10.76
CA GLU A 66 -1.11 -1.28 10.56
C GLU A 66 -0.55 -2.05 9.36
N ALA A 67 -0.40 -1.38 8.20
CA ALA A 67 0.15 -1.96 6.98
C ALA A 67 1.53 -2.60 7.24
N LYS A 68 2.39 -1.94 8.01
CA LYS A 68 3.71 -2.46 8.40
C LYS A 68 3.67 -3.83 9.08
N ASN A 69 2.59 -4.15 9.77
CA ASN A 69 2.42 -5.41 10.51
C ASN A 69 1.66 -6.49 9.72
N THR A 70 1.37 -6.24 8.43
CA THR A 70 0.66 -7.19 7.56
C THR A 70 1.60 -8.07 6.75
N VAL A 71 1.08 -9.18 6.23
CA VAL A 71 1.78 -10.07 5.28
C VAL A 71 2.14 -9.42 3.95
N PHE A 72 1.57 -8.24 3.65
CA PHE A 72 1.87 -7.50 2.42
C PHE A 72 3.24 -6.82 2.48
N VAL A 73 3.73 -6.45 3.67
CA VAL A 73 4.95 -5.65 3.79
C VAL A 73 6.18 -6.55 3.92
N ASP A 74 7.01 -6.55 2.87
CA ASP A 74 8.26 -7.30 2.79
C ASP A 74 9.43 -6.36 2.46
N ARG A 75 10.54 -6.49 3.19
CA ARG A 75 11.79 -5.74 2.94
C ARG A 75 12.41 -6.06 1.58
N ASN A 76 12.09 -7.22 0.99
CA ASN A 76 12.56 -7.65 -0.32
C ASN A 76 11.72 -7.08 -1.47
N TYR A 77 10.93 -6.02 -1.25
CA TYR A 77 10.12 -5.39 -2.30
C TYR A 77 10.93 -4.95 -3.53
N ARG A 78 12.21 -4.58 -3.37
CA ARG A 78 13.08 -4.22 -4.49
C ARG A 78 13.26 -5.35 -5.49
N TYR A 79 13.22 -6.60 -5.04
CA TYR A 79 13.27 -7.77 -5.93
C TYR A 79 11.98 -7.91 -6.75
N ILE A 80 10.82 -7.59 -6.18
CA ILE A 80 9.55 -7.54 -6.94
C ILE A 80 9.62 -6.48 -8.03
N TYR A 81 10.17 -5.29 -7.73
CA TYR A 81 10.33 -4.22 -8.72
C TYR A 81 11.29 -4.64 -9.85
N SER A 82 12.45 -5.19 -9.51
CA SER A 82 13.45 -5.58 -10.52
C SER A 82 12.96 -6.73 -11.39
N ARG A 83 12.33 -7.76 -10.81
CA ARG A 83 11.82 -8.93 -11.53
C ARG A 83 10.69 -8.58 -12.51
N ASN A 84 9.82 -7.66 -12.12
CA ASN A 84 8.67 -7.25 -12.92
C ASN A 84 8.95 -5.98 -13.76
N SER A 85 10.20 -5.51 -13.78
CA SER A 85 10.61 -4.30 -14.53
C SER A 85 9.80 -3.04 -14.18
N ILE A 86 9.35 -2.91 -12.94
CA ILE A 86 8.59 -1.75 -12.45
C ILE A 86 9.55 -0.58 -12.24
N ARG A 87 9.36 0.51 -12.98
CA ARG A 87 10.24 1.71 -12.92
C ARG A 87 9.47 3.00 -12.66
N THR A 88 8.20 3.03 -13.01
CA THR A 88 7.35 4.23 -12.96
C THR A 88 6.03 3.95 -12.25
N HIS A 89 5.32 5.00 -11.84
CA HIS A 89 3.97 4.87 -11.30
C HIS A 89 2.99 4.23 -12.28
N LYS A 90 3.18 4.45 -13.59
CA LYS A 90 2.36 3.79 -14.62
C LYS A 90 2.58 2.28 -14.64
N ASP A 91 3.81 1.84 -14.43
CA ASP A 91 4.11 0.41 -14.32
C ASP A 91 3.47 -0.17 -13.04
N GLU A 92 3.54 0.56 -11.93
CA GLU A 92 2.87 0.17 -10.68
C GLU A 92 1.35 0.02 -10.89
N TRP A 93 0.69 1.01 -11.51
CA TRP A 93 -0.73 0.95 -11.83
C TRP A 93 -1.05 -0.24 -12.73
N HIS A 94 -0.28 -0.44 -13.79
CA HIS A 94 -0.48 -1.56 -14.70
C HIS A 94 -0.40 -2.91 -13.97
N MET A 95 0.63 -3.10 -13.14
CA MET A 95 0.80 -4.32 -12.35
C MET A 95 -0.35 -4.54 -11.37
N ILE A 96 -0.88 -3.49 -10.74
CA ILE A 96 -2.02 -3.59 -9.85
C ILE A 96 -3.28 -4.00 -10.65
N GLU A 97 -3.57 -3.29 -11.74
CA GLU A 97 -4.78 -3.51 -12.54
C GLU A 97 -4.84 -4.94 -13.09
N THR A 98 -3.71 -5.48 -13.56
CA THR A 98 -3.62 -6.82 -14.14
C THR A 98 -3.36 -7.93 -13.12
N ALA A 99 -3.22 -7.62 -11.83
CA ALA A 99 -2.90 -8.61 -10.81
C ALA A 99 -4.00 -9.68 -10.71
N ALA A 100 -3.60 -10.95 -10.71
CA ALA A 100 -4.44 -12.08 -10.34
C ALA A 100 -4.21 -12.48 -8.88
N ILE A 101 -5.00 -13.42 -8.36
CA ILE A 101 -4.85 -13.93 -6.99
C ILE A 101 -3.45 -14.51 -6.72
N THR A 102 -2.76 -15.02 -7.74
CA THR A 102 -1.38 -15.51 -7.62
C THR A 102 -0.33 -14.40 -7.46
N ASP A 103 -0.70 -13.15 -7.75
CA ASP A 103 0.19 -12.00 -7.82
C ASP A 103 0.06 -11.09 -6.57
N MET A 104 -0.46 -11.62 -5.47
CA MET A 104 -0.58 -10.90 -4.19
C MET A 104 0.79 -10.45 -3.66
N ASP A 105 1.89 -11.11 -4.04
CA ASP A 105 3.25 -10.67 -3.72
C ASP A 105 3.67 -9.42 -4.52
N ILE A 106 3.14 -9.22 -5.73
CA ILE A 106 3.33 -7.99 -6.51
C ILE A 106 2.63 -6.81 -5.82
N LEU A 107 1.36 -6.99 -5.43
CA LEU A 107 0.59 -6.01 -4.67
C LEU A 107 1.30 -5.64 -3.36
N GLY A 108 1.75 -6.65 -2.62
CA GLY A 108 2.54 -6.45 -1.40
C GLY A 108 3.86 -5.74 -1.65
N GLY A 109 4.59 -6.07 -2.71
CA GLY A 109 5.83 -5.40 -3.09
C GLY A 109 5.61 -3.91 -3.40
N ILE A 110 4.54 -3.55 -4.10
CA ILE A 110 4.20 -2.15 -4.36
C ILE A 110 3.89 -1.42 -3.05
N LEU A 111 3.01 -1.98 -2.20
CA LEU A 111 2.69 -1.39 -0.89
C LEU A 111 3.94 -1.21 -0.02
N SER A 112 4.81 -2.22 0.00
CA SER A 112 6.04 -2.25 0.79
C SER A 112 6.98 -1.09 0.48
N LYS A 113 7.13 -0.70 -0.79
CA LYS A 113 7.94 0.47 -1.18
C LYS A 113 7.48 1.70 -0.41
N TYR A 114 6.19 2.01 -0.47
CA TYR A 114 5.67 3.24 0.11
C TYR A 114 5.62 3.21 1.63
N VAL A 115 5.25 2.07 2.22
CA VAL A 115 5.27 1.90 3.68
C VAL A 115 6.69 2.01 4.23
N LEU A 116 7.66 1.28 3.65
CA LEU A 116 9.02 1.18 4.19
C LEU A 116 9.88 2.39 3.83
N GLU A 117 9.86 2.87 2.59
CA GLU A 117 10.64 4.07 2.23
C GLU A 117 10.08 5.31 2.91
N GLY A 118 8.76 5.40 3.09
CA GLY A 118 8.13 6.52 3.78
C GLY A 118 8.50 6.64 5.26
N MET A 119 8.89 5.53 5.93
CA MET A 119 9.46 5.59 7.28
C MET A 119 10.75 6.40 7.35
N THR A 120 11.51 6.45 6.24
CA THR A 120 12.75 7.24 6.13
C THR A 120 12.52 8.59 5.44
N LYS A 121 11.54 8.66 4.55
CA LYS A 121 11.24 9.82 3.69
C LYS A 121 9.73 10.02 3.68
N GLY A 122 9.16 10.69 4.69
CA GLY A 122 7.71 10.81 4.83
C GLY A 122 6.97 11.40 3.60
N ARG A 123 7.66 12.16 2.74
CA ARG A 123 7.13 12.61 1.43
C ARG A 123 6.63 11.47 0.54
N ILE A 124 7.17 10.27 0.70
CA ILE A 124 6.77 9.07 -0.06
C ILE A 124 5.35 8.63 0.31
N TRP A 125 4.91 8.86 1.56
CA TRP A 125 3.51 8.60 1.92
C TRP A 125 2.55 9.56 1.21
N VAL A 126 2.95 10.83 1.05
CA VAL A 126 2.18 11.83 0.31
C VAL A 126 2.11 11.46 -1.17
N GLU A 127 3.24 11.07 -1.76
CA GLU A 127 3.33 10.57 -3.14
C GLU A 127 2.40 9.36 -3.36
N ALA A 128 2.37 8.41 -2.43
CA ALA A 128 1.48 7.25 -2.51
C ALA A 128 0.00 7.62 -2.49
N VAL A 129 -0.38 8.68 -1.77
CA VAL A 129 -1.75 9.20 -1.78
C VAL A 129 -2.03 9.92 -3.10
N GLU A 130 -1.13 10.79 -3.56
CA GLU A 130 -1.31 11.55 -4.81
C GLU A 130 -1.55 10.66 -6.01
N TYR A 131 -0.78 9.57 -6.11
CA TYR A 131 -0.87 8.60 -7.20
C TYR A 131 -1.83 7.44 -6.89
N GLU A 132 -2.65 7.57 -5.83
CA GLU A 132 -3.66 6.61 -5.41
C GLU A 132 -3.12 5.19 -5.18
N ILE A 133 -1.83 5.03 -4.89
CA ILE A 133 -1.18 3.72 -4.79
C ILE A 133 -1.77 2.92 -3.63
N PHE A 134 -1.94 3.55 -2.46
CA PHE A 134 -2.53 2.86 -1.31
C PHE A 134 -3.95 2.38 -1.61
N TYR A 135 -4.78 3.24 -2.19
CA TYR A 135 -6.14 2.89 -2.60
C TYR A 135 -6.14 1.71 -3.57
N ARG A 136 -5.42 1.83 -4.70
CA ARG A 136 -5.43 0.85 -5.80
C ARG A 136 -4.95 -0.52 -5.34
N VAL A 137 -3.88 -0.59 -4.55
CA VAL A 137 -3.37 -1.86 -4.04
C VAL A 137 -4.38 -2.56 -3.13
N ILE A 138 -4.95 -1.82 -2.17
CA ILE A 138 -5.90 -2.39 -1.20
C ILE A 138 -7.19 -2.79 -1.90
N ASP A 139 -7.69 -1.96 -2.81
CA ASP A 139 -8.93 -2.24 -3.52
C ASP A 139 -8.78 -3.46 -4.43
N LYS A 140 -7.63 -3.59 -5.12
CA LYS A 140 -7.35 -4.78 -5.91
C LYS A 140 -7.24 -6.05 -5.06
N ALA A 141 -6.54 -5.98 -3.92
CA ALA A 141 -6.46 -7.09 -2.98
C ALA A 141 -7.86 -7.50 -2.49
N ARG A 142 -8.70 -6.52 -2.14
CA ARG A 142 -10.10 -6.72 -1.74
C ARG A 142 -10.90 -7.40 -2.85
N GLU A 143 -10.82 -6.90 -4.09
CA GLU A 143 -11.50 -7.46 -5.27
C GLU A 143 -11.13 -8.94 -5.44
N LEU A 144 -9.84 -9.26 -5.45
CA LEU A 144 -9.33 -10.62 -5.65
C LEU A 144 -9.77 -11.56 -4.52
N ILE A 145 -9.64 -11.13 -3.26
CA ILE A 145 -10.03 -11.95 -2.11
C ILE A 145 -11.54 -12.21 -2.13
N LEU A 146 -12.37 -11.19 -2.30
CA LEU A 146 -13.83 -11.35 -2.28
C LEU A 146 -14.33 -12.21 -3.44
N PHE A 147 -13.73 -12.06 -4.63
CA PHE A 147 -14.08 -12.89 -5.79
C PHE A 147 -13.79 -14.37 -5.50
N TRP A 148 -12.56 -14.71 -5.12
CA TRP A 148 -12.17 -16.10 -4.92
C TRP A 148 -12.74 -16.74 -3.65
N ASP A 149 -13.01 -15.95 -2.60
CA ASP A 149 -13.69 -16.42 -1.40
C ASP A 149 -15.13 -16.88 -1.72
N LYS A 150 -15.83 -16.14 -2.60
CA LYS A 150 -17.14 -16.52 -3.10
C LYS A 150 -17.09 -17.77 -3.99
N GLU A 151 -16.15 -17.81 -4.94
CA GLU A 151 -16.02 -18.94 -5.88
C GLU A 151 -15.68 -20.26 -5.17
N MET A 152 -14.96 -20.22 -4.05
CA MET A 152 -14.64 -21.42 -3.26
C MET A 152 -15.71 -21.77 -2.20
N GLY A 153 -16.91 -21.18 -2.30
CA GLY A 153 -18.04 -21.53 -1.44
C GLY A 153 -17.95 -20.95 -0.03
N GLY A 154 -17.30 -19.79 0.12
CA GLY A 154 -17.35 -18.99 1.33
C GLY A 154 -18.81 -18.78 1.75
N LYS A 155 -19.18 -19.36 2.89
CA LYS A 155 -20.49 -19.17 3.53
C LYS A 155 -20.66 -17.74 4.01
#